data_AF-A0A401LBU5-F1
#
_entry.id   AF-A0A401LBU5-F1
#
_cell.length_a   1.000
_cell.length_b   1.000
_cell.length_c   1.000
_cell.angle_alpha   90.00
_cell.angle_beta   90.00
_cell.angle_gamma   90.00
#
_symmetry.space_group_name_H-M   'P 1'
#
loop_
_entity.id
_entity.type
_entity.pdbx_description
1 polymer ?
#
loop_
_entity_poly.entity_id
_entity_poly.type
_entity_poly.pdbx_seq_one_letter_code
_entity_poly.pdbx_strand_id
1 'polypeptide(L)'
;MEKQDRRVIRSKMRMREALISLMQEKLFPEITARDITDRADLNRATFYLHYNNVFDLLEELEEETVSEFARMLEETPILENSTWESVLIGKICDYIAENQDLCRCLFLNPHSDCFTEKLTEIMKRKGQEIRKERGLERDSRQTDYIRHFISCGAMGMVKQWLAEGMPLSKAEMMDLTEKIMHPIFQLLFVA
;
A
#
# COMPACT_ATOMS: atom_id res chain seq x y z
N MET A 1 -28.03 18.78 2.97
CA MET A 1 -27.13 17.63 3.21
C MET A 1 -25.66 17.90 2.87
N GLU A 2 -25.29 18.77 1.92
CA GLU A 2 -23.89 18.93 1.47
C GLU A 2 -22.89 19.57 2.46
N LYS A 3 -23.31 20.50 3.31
CA LYS A 3 -22.34 21.31 4.11
C LYS A 3 -21.75 20.54 5.30
N GLN A 4 -22.56 19.67 5.91
CA GLN A 4 -22.13 18.85 7.04
C GLN A 4 -21.17 17.76 6.58
N ASP A 5 -21.44 17.16 5.43
CA ASP A 5 -20.59 16.14 4.80
C ASP A 5 -19.19 16.67 4.48
N ARG A 6 -19.10 17.85 3.83
CA ARG A 6 -17.81 18.52 3.57
C ARG A 6 -17.00 18.82 4.84
N ARG A 7 -17.67 19.12 5.96
CA ARG A 7 -17.00 19.38 7.24
C ARG A 7 -16.45 18.09 7.86
N VAL A 8 -17.18 16.99 7.74
CA VAL A 8 -16.73 15.66 8.16
C VAL A 8 -15.49 15.25 7.37
N ILE A 9 -15.57 15.30 6.03
CA ILE A 9 -14.46 14.95 5.13
C ILE A 9 -13.20 15.76 5.47
N ARG A 10 -13.33 17.08 5.62
CA ARG A 10 -12.19 17.95 5.96
C ARG A 10 -11.60 17.64 7.34
N SER A 11 -12.42 17.28 8.31
CA SER A 11 -11.94 16.95 9.66
C SER A 11 -11.19 15.61 9.65
N LYS A 12 -11.70 14.60 8.95
CA LYS A 12 -11.01 13.31 8.74
C LYS A 12 -9.67 13.48 8.03
N MET A 13 -9.63 14.24 6.94
CA MET A 13 -8.39 14.53 6.21
C MET A 13 -7.32 15.17 7.11
N ARG A 14 -7.68 16.19 7.90
CA ARG A 14 -6.74 16.83 8.84
C ARG A 14 -6.24 15.87 9.92
N MET A 15 -7.11 14.99 10.43
CA MET A 15 -6.71 13.99 11.44
C MET A 15 -5.77 12.94 10.84
N ARG A 16 -6.01 12.51 9.60
CA ARG A 16 -5.12 11.62 8.86
C ARG A 16 -3.74 12.24 8.63
N GLU A 17 -3.69 13.47 8.12
CA GLU A 17 -2.43 14.20 7.92
C GLU A 17 -1.66 14.37 9.24
N ALA A 18 -2.37 14.70 10.32
CA ALA A 18 -1.79 14.79 11.65
C ALA A 18 -1.23 13.45 12.15
N LEU A 19 -1.94 12.34 11.96
CA LEU A 19 -1.46 11.01 12.34
C LEU A 19 -0.19 10.63 11.58
N ILE A 20 -0.17 10.78 10.25
CA ILE A 20 1.00 10.50 9.40
C ILE A 20 2.20 11.33 9.89
N SER A 21 2.00 12.63 10.08
CA SER A 21 3.05 13.53 10.56
C SER A 21 3.58 13.14 11.95
N LEU A 22 2.70 12.76 12.89
CA LEU A 22 3.11 12.34 14.23
C LEU A 22 3.87 10.99 14.21
N MET A 23 3.50 10.06 13.33
CA MET A 23 4.19 8.78 13.17
C MET A 23 5.60 8.93 12.57
N GLN A 24 5.92 10.07 11.95
CA GLN A 24 7.29 10.40 11.55
C GLN A 24 8.16 10.88 12.71
N GLU A 25 7.54 11.36 13.80
CA GLU A 25 8.21 12.00 14.94
C GLU A 25 8.35 11.07 16.15
N LYS A 26 7.40 10.14 16.37
CA LYS A 26 7.37 9.25 17.53
C LYS A 26 6.68 7.91 17.24
N LEU A 27 6.83 6.95 18.16
CA LEU A 27 6.26 5.62 17.99
C LEU A 27 4.72 5.69 18.07
N PHE A 28 4.03 4.89 17.26
CA PHE A 28 2.57 4.89 17.19
C PHE A 28 1.87 4.71 18.56
N PRO A 29 2.29 3.80 19.46
CA PRO A 29 1.68 3.66 20.78
C PRO A 29 1.77 4.89 21.69
N GLU A 30 2.65 5.84 21.38
CA GLU A 30 2.84 7.10 22.12
C GLU A 30 1.96 8.24 21.58
N ILE A 31 1.26 8.02 20.46
CA ILE A 31 0.36 9.01 19.85
C ILE A 31 -0.98 8.96 20.55
N THR A 32 -1.43 10.11 21.03
CA THR A 32 -2.73 10.27 21.70
C THR A 32 -3.72 11.03 20.82
N ALA A 33 -5.02 10.88 21.10
CA ALA A 33 -6.06 11.70 20.48
C ALA A 33 -5.82 13.21 20.68
N ARG A 34 -5.17 13.61 21.79
CA ARG A 34 -4.79 15.01 22.05
C ARG A 34 -3.74 15.47 21.06
N ASP A 35 -2.66 14.70 20.87
CA ASP A 35 -1.60 15.06 19.93
C ASP A 35 -2.16 15.28 18.52
N ILE A 36 -3.06 14.39 18.09
CA ILE A 36 -3.71 14.46 16.78
C ILE A 36 -4.58 15.72 16.69
N THR A 37 -5.43 15.99 17.70
CA THR A 37 -6.32 17.15 17.67
C THR A 37 -5.56 18.46 17.75
N ASP A 38 -4.46 18.50 18.50
CA ASP A 38 -3.61 19.68 18.62
C ASP A 38 -2.87 19.94 17.29
N ARG A 39 -2.31 18.91 16.67
CA ARG A 39 -1.64 18.99 15.35
C ARG A 39 -2.62 19.34 14.23
N ALA A 40 -3.81 18.76 14.26
CA ALA A 40 -4.86 18.98 13.27
C ALA A 40 -5.62 20.29 13.51
N ASP A 41 -5.37 21.04 14.59
CA ASP A 41 -6.14 22.21 15.01
C ASP A 41 -7.67 21.95 14.98
N LEU A 42 -8.06 20.96 15.78
CA LEU A 42 -9.42 20.48 15.98
C LEU A 42 -9.75 20.36 17.48
N ASN A 43 -11.02 20.45 17.81
CA ASN A 43 -11.46 20.14 19.17
C ASN A 43 -11.41 18.64 19.42
N ARG A 44 -11.06 18.23 20.64
CA ARG A 44 -11.03 16.81 21.02
C ARG A 44 -12.38 16.09 20.85
N ALA A 45 -13.49 16.82 21.03
CA ALA A 45 -14.84 16.31 20.75
C ALA A 45 -15.05 15.95 19.26
N THR A 46 -14.33 16.61 18.33
CA THR A 46 -14.37 16.28 16.90
C THR A 46 -13.69 14.96 16.60
N PHE A 47 -12.59 14.62 17.28
CA PHE A 47 -11.96 13.30 17.14
C PHE A 47 -12.92 12.19 17.56
N TYR A 48 -13.51 12.32 18.75
CA TYR A 48 -14.44 11.32 19.30
C TYR A 48 -15.80 11.24 18.59
N LEU A 49 -16.08 12.16 17.67
CA LEU A 49 -17.23 12.02 16.76
C LEU A 49 -16.97 10.97 15.68
N HIS A 50 -15.70 10.71 15.36
CA HIS A 50 -15.29 9.85 14.26
C HIS A 50 -14.61 8.55 14.73
N TYR A 51 -13.86 8.61 15.84
CA TYR A 51 -13.01 7.51 16.29
C TYR A 51 -13.10 7.33 17.80
N ASN A 52 -13.14 6.09 18.28
CA ASN A 52 -13.10 5.80 19.72
C ASN A 52 -11.68 5.98 20.27
N ASN A 53 -10.68 5.67 19.45
CA ASN A 53 -9.27 5.72 19.82
C ASN A 53 -8.39 5.92 18.56
N VAL A 54 -7.07 6.01 18.74
CA VAL A 54 -6.10 6.26 17.65
C VAL A 54 -5.94 5.06 16.70
N PHE A 55 -6.18 3.84 17.16
CA PHE A 55 -6.18 2.64 16.31
C PHE A 55 -7.32 2.67 15.31
N ASP A 56 -8.52 3.15 15.68
CA ASP A 56 -9.64 3.27 14.72
C ASP A 56 -9.28 4.21 13.55
N LEU A 57 -8.51 5.29 13.82
CA LEU A 57 -8.01 6.19 12.78
C LEU A 57 -6.92 5.54 11.92
N LEU A 58 -6.04 4.73 12.53
CA LEU A 58 -5.03 3.97 11.79
C LEU A 58 -5.70 2.93 10.88
N GLU A 59 -6.71 2.22 11.36
CA GLU A 59 -7.44 1.22 10.58
C GLU A 59 -8.15 1.86 9.38
N GLU A 60 -8.83 2.99 9.57
CA GLU A 60 -9.43 3.73 8.44
C GLU A 60 -8.35 4.19 7.44
N LEU A 61 -7.20 4.67 7.92
CA LEU A 61 -6.08 5.06 7.07
C LEU A 61 -5.53 3.87 6.24
N GLU A 62 -5.39 2.70 6.86
CA GLU A 62 -4.99 1.47 6.18
C GLU A 62 -6.00 1.07 5.11
N GLU A 63 -7.30 1.09 5.44
CA GLU A 63 -8.38 0.72 4.51
C GLU A 63 -8.50 1.67 3.32
N GLU A 64 -8.38 2.97 3.55
CA GLU A 64 -8.33 3.98 2.48
C GLU A 64 -7.16 3.71 1.54
N THR A 65 -5.96 3.49 2.10
CA THR A 65 -4.73 3.25 1.35
C THR A 65 -4.81 1.95 0.54
N VAL A 66 -5.32 0.87 1.15
CA VAL A 66 -5.54 -0.42 0.48
C VAL A 66 -6.55 -0.28 -0.66
N SER A 67 -7.62 0.48 -0.46
CA SER A 67 -8.65 0.71 -1.47
C SER A 67 -8.14 1.54 -2.64
N GLU A 68 -7.35 2.57 -2.37
CA GLU A 68 -6.69 3.38 -3.39
C GLU A 68 -5.70 2.55 -4.21
N PHE A 69 -4.88 1.73 -3.54
CA PHE A 69 -3.94 0.84 -4.19
C PHE A 69 -4.65 -0.21 -5.07
N ALA A 70 -5.73 -0.83 -4.57
CA ALA A 70 -6.53 -1.77 -5.34
C ALA A 70 -7.11 -1.11 -6.61
N ARG A 71 -7.68 0.08 -6.47
CA ARG A 71 -8.25 0.84 -7.60
C ARG A 71 -7.18 1.15 -8.65
N MET A 72 -6.01 1.61 -8.21
CA MET A 72 -4.88 1.91 -9.10
C MET A 72 -4.45 0.69 -9.92
N LEU A 73 -4.45 -0.50 -9.33
CA LEU A 73 -4.15 -1.75 -10.05
C LEU A 73 -5.28 -2.19 -10.99
N GLU A 74 -6.54 -2.00 -10.60
CA GLU A 74 -7.70 -2.32 -11.43
C GLU A 74 -7.76 -1.44 -12.69
N GLU A 75 -7.49 -0.15 -12.54
CA GLU A 75 -7.47 0.83 -13.64
C GLU A 75 -6.23 0.70 -14.54
N THR A 76 -5.23 -0.08 -14.13
CA THR A 76 -4.02 -0.28 -14.93
C THR A 76 -4.26 -1.33 -16.02
N PRO A 77 -4.21 -0.93 -17.31
CA PRO A 77 -4.48 -1.83 -18.42
C PRO A 77 -3.36 -2.86 -18.59
N ILE A 78 -3.75 -4.13 -18.74
CA ILE A 78 -2.83 -5.23 -19.04
C ILE A 78 -2.94 -5.48 -20.54
N LEU A 79 -1.91 -5.10 -21.31
CA LEU A 79 -1.93 -5.30 -22.76
C LEU A 79 -1.41 -6.70 -23.10
N GLU A 80 -2.09 -7.39 -24.03
CA GLU A 80 -1.87 -8.81 -24.41
C GLU A 80 -0.42 -9.16 -24.82
N ASN A 81 0.38 -8.17 -25.25
CA ASN A 81 1.77 -8.36 -25.69
C ASN A 81 2.78 -7.47 -24.93
N SER A 82 2.43 -7.02 -23.72
CA SER A 82 3.26 -6.13 -22.92
C SER A 82 4.03 -6.84 -21.81
N THR A 83 5.13 -6.21 -21.39
CA THR A 83 5.77 -6.36 -20.08
C THR A 83 4.82 -5.83 -19.00
N TRP A 84 3.70 -6.53 -18.79
CA TRP A 84 2.68 -6.17 -17.81
C TRP A 84 3.27 -6.01 -16.41
N GLU A 85 4.29 -6.81 -16.09
CA GLU A 85 5.05 -6.72 -14.84
C GLU A 85 5.72 -5.36 -14.69
N SER A 86 6.39 -4.85 -15.73
CA SER A 86 7.02 -3.52 -15.74
C SER A 86 6.00 -2.41 -15.52
N VAL A 87 4.82 -2.52 -16.14
CA VAL A 87 3.74 -1.53 -15.97
C VAL A 87 3.26 -1.50 -14.52
N LEU A 88 3.00 -2.66 -13.92
CA LEU A 88 2.57 -2.75 -12.52
C LEU A 88 3.68 -2.29 -11.56
N ILE A 89 4.92 -2.75 -11.76
CA ILE A 89 6.08 -2.32 -10.96
C ILE A 89 6.22 -0.81 -11.02
N GLY A 90 6.11 -0.21 -12.20
CA GLY A 90 6.17 1.24 -12.40
C GLY A 90 5.07 1.97 -11.63
N LYS A 91 3.82 1.52 -11.72
CA LYS A 91 2.67 2.10 -11.01
C LYS A 91 2.79 2.00 -9.49
N ILE A 92 3.29 0.87 -8.99
CA ILE A 92 3.55 0.68 -7.56
C ILE A 92 4.66 1.62 -7.09
N CYS A 93 5.75 1.73 -7.86
CA CYS A 93 6.85 2.63 -7.52
C CYS A 93 6.43 4.11 -7.57
N ASP A 94 5.57 4.50 -8.52
CA ASP A 94 4.96 5.84 -8.56
C ASP A 94 4.14 6.11 -7.31
N TYR A 95 3.24 5.20 -6.95
CA TYR A 95 2.39 5.34 -5.77
C TYR A 95 3.22 5.51 -4.49
N ILE A 96 4.26 4.70 -4.32
CA ILE A 96 5.17 4.77 -3.16
C ILE A 96 5.92 6.10 -3.14
N ALA A 97 6.42 6.57 -4.29
CA ALA A 97 7.15 7.84 -4.37
C ALA A 97 6.26 9.06 -4.10
N GLU A 98 5.02 9.04 -4.59
CA GLU A 98 4.03 10.10 -4.37
C GLU A 98 3.50 10.13 -2.92
N ASN A 99 3.51 8.97 -2.24
CA ASN A 99 2.97 8.79 -0.89
C ASN A 99 4.03 8.32 0.13
N GLN A 100 5.29 8.72 -0.04
CA GLN A 100 6.43 8.20 0.72
C GLN A 100 6.20 8.18 2.24
N ASP A 101 5.75 9.28 2.84
CA ASP A 101 5.56 9.37 4.29
C ASP A 101 4.47 8.40 4.78
N LEU A 102 3.34 8.35 4.06
CA LEU A 102 2.25 7.42 4.33
C LEU A 102 2.71 5.97 4.21
N CYS A 103 3.36 5.62 3.09
CA CYS A 103 3.87 4.27 2.88
C CYS A 103 4.91 3.91 3.95
N ARG A 104 5.83 4.81 4.29
CA ARG A 104 6.81 4.57 5.35
C ARG A 104 6.12 4.29 6.68
N CYS A 105 5.13 5.08 7.06
CA CYS A 105 4.33 4.84 8.27
C CYS A 105 3.68 3.46 8.27
N LEU A 106 2.98 3.09 7.20
CA LEU A 106 2.18 1.85 7.19
C LEU A 106 3.02 0.58 6.99
N PHE A 107 4.08 0.63 6.18
CA PHE A 107 4.91 -0.55 5.91
C PHE A 107 5.88 -0.89 7.06
N LEU A 108 6.30 0.11 7.83
CA LEU A 108 7.31 -0.05 8.88
C LEU A 108 6.73 -0.05 10.30
N ASN A 109 5.46 0.31 10.47
CA ASN A 109 4.78 0.26 11.76
C ASN A 109 4.39 -1.20 12.11
N PRO A 110 4.86 -1.76 13.24
CA PRO A 110 4.48 -3.11 13.68
C PRO A 110 2.99 -3.24 14.03
N HIS A 111 2.28 -2.13 14.20
CA HIS A 111 0.83 -2.13 14.46
C HIS A 111 -0.01 -2.13 13.18
N SER A 112 0.62 -2.24 12.01
CA SER A 112 -0.01 -2.25 10.69
C SER A 112 0.19 -3.60 9.96
N ASP A 113 0.24 -4.71 10.68
CA ASP A 113 0.47 -6.04 10.08
C ASP A 113 -0.60 -6.40 9.03
N CYS A 114 -1.87 -6.14 9.37
CA CYS A 114 -3.03 -6.35 8.48
C CYS A 114 -2.91 -5.59 7.15
N PHE A 115 -2.26 -4.43 7.13
CA PHE A 115 -2.07 -3.64 5.93
C PHE A 115 -1.24 -4.38 4.89
N THR A 116 -0.09 -4.93 5.31
CA THR A 116 0.81 -5.65 4.38
C THR A 116 0.21 -6.97 3.90
N GLU A 117 -0.61 -7.62 4.72
CA GLU A 117 -1.39 -8.81 4.34
C GLU A 117 -2.45 -8.48 3.28
N LYS A 118 -3.22 -7.41 3.48
CA LYS A 118 -4.23 -6.92 2.52
C LYS A 118 -3.60 -6.58 1.17
N LEU A 119 -2.45 -5.88 1.15
CA LEU A 119 -1.72 -5.58 -0.10
C LEU A 119 -1.22 -6.84 -0.80
N THR A 120 -0.71 -7.80 -0.04
CA THR A 120 -0.26 -9.09 -0.57
C THR A 120 -1.39 -9.82 -1.28
N GLU A 121 -2.59 -9.80 -0.70
CA GLU A 121 -3.76 -10.45 -1.28
C GLU A 121 -4.23 -9.75 -2.56
N ILE A 122 -4.23 -8.41 -2.59
CA ILE A 122 -4.53 -7.64 -3.80
C ILE A 122 -3.57 -8.00 -4.94
N MET A 123 -2.27 -8.06 -4.65
CA MET A 123 -1.26 -8.40 -5.65
C MET A 123 -1.42 -9.83 -6.17
N LYS A 124 -1.73 -10.79 -5.28
CA LYS A 124 -2.02 -12.17 -5.68
C LYS A 124 -3.26 -12.25 -6.57
N ARG A 125 -4.34 -11.57 -6.20
CA ARG A 125 -5.58 -11.51 -6.99
C ARG A 125 -5.31 -10.95 -8.38
N LYS A 126 -4.60 -9.83 -8.48
CA LYS A 126 -4.23 -9.23 -9.78
C LYS A 126 -3.39 -10.18 -10.63
N GLY A 127 -2.41 -10.87 -10.04
CA GLY A 127 -1.61 -11.88 -10.75
C GLY A 127 -2.44 -13.06 -11.26
N GLN A 128 -3.47 -13.48 -10.53
CA GLN A 128 -4.39 -14.54 -10.95
C GLN A 128 -5.29 -14.10 -12.09
N GLU A 129 -5.83 -12.88 -12.03
CA GLU A 129 -6.62 -12.29 -13.12
C GLU A 129 -5.82 -12.29 -14.43
N ILE A 130 -4.56 -11.87 -14.39
CA ILE A 130 -3.65 -11.85 -15.56
C ILE A 130 -3.43 -13.25 -16.14
N ARG A 131 -3.25 -14.27 -15.29
CA ARG A 131 -3.08 -15.66 -15.75
C ARG A 131 -4.35 -16.21 -16.39
N LYS A 132 -5.50 -15.92 -15.79
CA LYS A 132 -6.80 -16.31 -16.33
C LYS A 132 -7.07 -15.69 -17.70
N GLU A 133 -6.80 -14.39 -17.86
CA GLU A 133 -6.93 -13.69 -19.15
C GLU A 133 -6.02 -14.29 -20.24
N ARG A 134 -4.89 -14.88 -19.85
CA ARG A 134 -3.96 -15.59 -20.76
C ARG A 134 -4.27 -17.08 -20.94
N GLY A 135 -5.41 -17.56 -20.46
CA GLY A 135 -5.85 -18.96 -20.60
C GLY A 135 -5.13 -19.96 -19.69
N LEU A 136 -4.39 -19.48 -18.68
CA LEU A 136 -3.68 -20.31 -17.71
C LEU A 136 -4.52 -20.47 -16.43
N GLU A 137 -5.51 -21.36 -16.49
CA GLU A 137 -6.46 -21.55 -15.38
C GLU A 137 -6.02 -22.57 -14.32
N ARG A 138 -5.04 -23.42 -14.63
CA ARG A 138 -4.61 -24.47 -13.69
C ARG A 138 -3.50 -23.96 -12.78
N ASP A 139 -3.86 -23.83 -11.50
CA ASP A 139 -2.90 -23.66 -10.43
C ASP A 139 -2.30 -25.01 -10.03
N SER A 140 -0.97 -25.08 -10.05
CA SER A 140 -0.22 -26.13 -9.40
C SER A 140 0.24 -25.66 -8.02
N ARG A 141 0.53 -26.61 -7.11
CA ARG A 141 1.16 -26.30 -5.83
C ARG A 141 2.49 -25.53 -6.00
N GLN A 142 3.21 -25.77 -7.09
CA GLN A 142 4.42 -25.00 -7.43
C GLN A 142 4.09 -23.53 -7.71
N THR A 143 2.98 -23.26 -8.42
CA THR A 143 2.51 -21.90 -8.71
C THR A 143 2.20 -21.14 -7.43
N ASP A 144 1.63 -21.80 -6.41
CA ASP A 144 1.40 -21.20 -5.09
C ASP A 144 2.71 -20.74 -4.42
N TYR A 145 3.74 -21.59 -4.42
CA TYR A 145 5.05 -21.25 -3.86
C TYR A 145 5.72 -20.10 -4.62
N ILE A 146 5.63 -20.08 -5.96
CA ILE A 146 6.21 -19.01 -6.78
C ILE A 146 5.50 -17.68 -6.50
N ARG A 147 4.16 -17.67 -6.44
CA ARG A 147 3.38 -16.46 -6.09
C ARG A 147 3.76 -15.94 -4.71
N HIS A 148 3.84 -16.84 -3.73
CA HIS A 148 4.24 -16.46 -2.37
C HIS A 148 5.65 -15.86 -2.34
N PHE A 149 6.61 -16.48 -3.05
CA PHE A 149 7.97 -15.96 -3.18
C PHE A 149 7.99 -14.53 -3.77
N ILE A 150 7.26 -14.30 -4.87
CA ILE A 150 7.16 -12.97 -5.50
C ILE A 150 6.58 -11.96 -4.52
N SER A 151 5.47 -12.29 -3.82
CA SER A 151 4.86 -11.39 -2.84
C SER A 151 5.82 -11.03 -1.71
N CYS A 152 6.50 -12.03 -1.12
CA CYS A 152 7.46 -11.81 -0.05
C CYS A 152 8.68 -11.01 -0.52
N GLY A 153 9.21 -11.32 -1.70
CA GLY A 153 10.35 -10.60 -2.27
C GLY A 153 10.01 -9.14 -2.58
N ALA A 154 8.87 -8.88 -3.21
CA ALA A 154 8.41 -7.52 -3.50
C ALA A 154 8.17 -6.71 -2.22
N MET A 155 7.50 -7.31 -1.22
CA MET A 155 7.27 -6.70 0.09
C MET A 155 8.61 -6.37 0.80
N GLY A 156 9.57 -7.29 0.75
CA GLY A 156 10.90 -7.08 1.31
C GLY A 156 11.65 -5.92 0.66
N MET A 157 11.60 -5.83 -0.67
CA MET A 157 12.22 -4.72 -1.41
C MET A 157 11.61 -3.36 -1.05
N VAL A 158 10.27 -3.28 -1.00
CA VAL A 158 9.56 -2.04 -0.62
C VAL A 158 9.88 -1.63 0.83
N LYS A 159 9.82 -2.57 1.78
CA LYS A 159 10.14 -2.30 3.18
C LYS A 159 11.58 -1.81 3.35
N GLN A 160 12.55 -2.46 2.71
CA GLN A 160 13.96 -2.05 2.76
C GLN A 160 14.15 -0.64 2.17
N TRP A 161 13.56 -0.39 1.00
CA TRP A 161 13.67 0.89 0.32
C TRP A 161 13.13 2.05 1.17
N LEU A 162 11.95 1.87 1.77
CA LEU A 162 11.35 2.87 2.67
C LEU A 162 12.16 3.04 3.96
N ALA A 163 12.68 1.95 4.54
CA ALA A 163 13.45 2.00 5.79
C ALA A 163 14.75 2.80 5.65
N GLU A 164 15.42 2.69 4.50
CA GLU A 164 16.66 3.40 4.20
C GLU A 164 16.46 4.82 3.67
N GLY A 165 15.21 5.30 3.60
CA GLY A 165 14.91 6.65 3.09
C GLY A 165 14.98 6.77 1.57
N MET A 166 14.66 5.67 0.87
CA MET A 166 14.60 5.56 -0.58
C MET A 166 15.89 5.97 -1.32
N PRO A 167 17.04 5.31 -1.02
CA PRO A 167 18.34 5.70 -1.58
C PRO A 167 18.47 5.44 -3.09
N LEU A 168 17.75 4.45 -3.61
CA LEU A 168 17.62 4.20 -5.04
C LEU A 168 16.54 5.11 -5.62
N SER A 169 16.81 5.73 -6.75
CA SER A 169 15.78 6.42 -7.53
C SER A 169 14.71 5.44 -7.99
N LYS A 170 13.53 5.96 -8.35
CA LYS A 170 12.44 5.15 -8.94
C LYS A 170 12.95 4.27 -10.10
N ALA A 171 13.74 4.84 -11.01
CA ALA A 171 14.25 4.13 -12.17
C ALA A 171 15.19 2.98 -11.78
N GLU A 172 16.08 3.21 -10.82
CA GLU A 172 16.98 2.17 -10.31
C GLU A 172 16.23 1.06 -9.58
N MET A 173 15.21 1.41 -8.77
CA MET A 173 14.36 0.43 -8.09
C MET A 173 13.56 -0.42 -9.07
N MET A 174 12.99 0.21 -10.11
CA MET A 174 12.26 -0.51 -11.16
C MET A 174 13.20 -1.47 -11.91
N ASP A 175 14.35 -1.00 -12.37
CA ASP A 175 15.33 -1.81 -13.10
C ASP A 175 15.83 -3.00 -12.25
N LEU A 176 16.10 -2.78 -10.95
CA LEU A 176 16.47 -3.86 -10.04
C LEU A 176 15.34 -4.87 -9.86
N THR A 177 14.11 -4.40 -9.66
CA THR A 177 12.93 -5.26 -9.46
C THR A 177 12.66 -6.09 -10.71
N GLU A 178 12.74 -5.50 -11.90
CA GLU A 178 12.56 -6.19 -13.17
C GLU A 178 13.62 -7.27 -13.38
N LYS A 179 14.90 -6.96 -13.15
CA LYS A 179 16.01 -7.93 -13.27
C LYS A 179 15.83 -9.16 -12.38
N ILE A 180 15.31 -8.98 -11.18
CA ILE A 180 15.11 -10.07 -10.21
C ILE A 180 13.81 -10.83 -10.50
N MET A 181 12.71 -10.11 -10.73
CA MET A 181 11.37 -10.68 -10.74
C MET A 181 10.94 -11.18 -12.12
N HIS A 182 11.40 -10.58 -13.22
CA HIS A 182 11.00 -11.00 -14.57
C HIS A 182 11.25 -12.50 -14.83
N PRO A 183 12.44 -13.07 -14.53
CA PRO A 183 12.67 -14.51 -14.71
C PRO A 183 11.73 -15.38 -13.88
N ILE A 184 11.36 -14.92 -12.68
CA ILE A 184 10.47 -15.64 -11.76
C ILE A 184 9.03 -15.56 -12.24
N PHE A 185 8.60 -14.40 -12.75
CA PHE A 185 7.29 -14.24 -13.38
C PHE A 185 7.12 -15.22 -14.54
N GLN A 186 8.15 -15.43 -15.38
CA GLN A 186 8.06 -16.39 -16.47
C GLN A 186 7.70 -17.81 -15.98
N LEU A 187 8.17 -18.23 -14.79
CA LEU A 187 7.83 -19.53 -14.22
C LEU A 187 6.33 -19.70 -13.92
N LEU A 188 5.57 -18.60 -13.78
CA LEU A 188 4.12 -18.63 -13.61
C LEU A 188 3.36 -18.88 -14.94
N PHE A 189 4.01 -18.67 -16.08
CA PHE A 189 3.40 -18.77 -17.41
C PHE A 189 3.93 -19.93 -18.25
N VAL A 190 4.87 -20.72 -17.74
CA VAL A 190 5.29 -21.98 -18.37
C VAL A 190 4.32 -23.09 -17.95
N ALA A 191 3.74 -23.77 -18.95
CA ALA A 191 2.78 -24.86 -18.80
C ALA A 191 3.41 -26.17 -18.32
#